data_AF-A0A6S6UI29-F1
#
_entry.id   AF-A0A6S6UI29-F1
#
_cell.length_a   1.000
_cell.length_b   1.000
_cell.length_c   1.000
_cell.angle_alpha   90.00
_cell.angle_beta   90.00
_cell.angle_gamma   90.00
#
_symmetry.space_group_name_H-M   'P 1'
#
loop_
_entity.id
_entity.type
_entity.pdbx_description
1 polymer ?
#
loop_
_entity_poly.entity_id
_entity_poly.type
_entity_poly.pdbx_seq_one_letter_code
_entity_poly.pdbx_strand_id
1 'polypeptide(L)'
;MPKTLSYCLSFIKKSHCASILKICEAQLGQGFLAPELLATYLDHPSKFCQVVLLDHQVIGFSLMEISPRAQIAKKMRQAEQWFLDYFSAYDTLGYRSLTAVDKAFEGKGVANFLVEQGLDFLSNKVPVVVCDAWKSAHTHIGSILERNACTPLKEVPHFWTTESIQQNYTCTACGAPPCQCTAVIYARFFEHNRAPLKTKKNNYWWERKGLNYLQGHLNLAATNLSHFVQNKPTPFYVYNIQRILDKYRALTTALDAHTLKYRIYYAMKANRHAAILSHLKAKTRIGIDVCSPNELDRAIQYGFQEKEITYTGTSLSQQDLKTLVQHPTIQINFDAISPIRRFIQLHANQTRDIGIRINPNIGMAYNQDLEYSGNEIVKFGIYQEQWADLKALIEHSKLNITRVHCHSGSGFLSDQLERLPSIFKVIDAFICLFPSVKTLNLGGGLGVPQNQGDQMLDLKEWAAIVCAYANKKGLQLAFEPGDYLVKDAGVLITQVNTVEEKKGTLFIGIDTGMNMNYEYAYYKMNLEAVPLVEPKDNQKLKATLAGNINEPVDLFSEDKLLPLVEEGAYLALLNSGGYGASTSSNHCMRGDFKEYIICD
;
A
#
# COMPACT_ATOMS: atom_id res chain seq x y z
N MET A 1 -18.94 -1.33 48.62
CA MET A 1 -18.50 -0.76 47.33
C MET A 1 -17.82 0.56 47.63
N PRO A 2 -16.55 0.79 47.21
CA PRO A 2 -15.95 2.10 47.40
C PRO A 2 -16.81 3.14 46.66
N LYS A 3 -17.14 4.26 47.31
CA LYS A 3 -17.86 5.37 46.69
C LYS A 3 -17.15 5.73 45.37
N THR A 4 -17.87 5.66 44.25
CA THR A 4 -17.37 6.13 42.95
C THR A 4 -17.06 7.61 43.09
N LEU A 5 -15.77 7.96 43.10
CA LEU A 5 -15.34 9.36 43.07
C LEU A 5 -15.73 9.93 41.70
N SER A 6 -16.67 10.86 41.68
CA SER A 6 -17.02 11.62 40.47
C SER A 6 -16.19 12.89 40.47
N TYR A 7 -15.27 13.01 39.51
CA TYR A 7 -14.47 14.21 39.30
C TYR A 7 -14.77 14.79 37.91
N CYS A 8 -14.68 16.11 37.77
CA CYS A 8 -14.96 16.80 36.50
C CYS A 8 -13.71 17.47 35.92
N LEU A 9 -13.61 17.50 34.60
CA LEU A 9 -12.53 18.17 33.87
C LEU A 9 -12.89 19.64 33.63
N SER A 10 -11.94 20.54 33.86
CA SER A 10 -12.05 21.95 33.50
C SER A 10 -10.73 22.47 32.96
N PHE A 11 -10.71 23.72 32.50
CA PHE A 11 -9.47 24.45 32.23
C PHE A 11 -9.12 25.36 33.41
N ILE A 12 -7.83 25.71 33.51
CA ILE A 12 -7.32 26.60 34.55
C ILE A 12 -8.12 27.90 34.63
N LYS A 13 -8.30 28.37 35.87
CA LYS A 13 -8.82 29.69 36.22
C LYS A 13 -7.88 30.29 37.23
N LYS A 14 -7.91 31.62 37.40
CA LYS A 14 -7.07 32.31 38.39
C LYS A 14 -7.23 31.75 39.80
N SER A 15 -8.42 31.29 40.17
CA SER A 15 -8.71 30.63 41.46
C SER A 15 -8.00 29.28 41.63
N HIS A 16 -7.59 28.60 40.55
CA HIS A 16 -6.94 27.29 40.58
C HIS A 16 -5.43 27.37 40.83
N CYS A 17 -4.78 28.51 40.51
CA CYS A 17 -3.32 28.62 40.46
C CYS A 17 -2.63 28.23 41.77
N ALA A 18 -3.14 28.69 42.91
CA ALA A 18 -2.56 28.37 44.22
C ALA A 18 -2.59 26.86 44.52
N SER A 19 -3.67 26.17 44.13
CA SER A 19 -3.79 24.71 44.32
C SER A 19 -2.87 23.94 43.39
N ILE A 20 -2.74 24.38 42.13
CA ILE A 20 -1.83 23.78 41.14
C ILE A 20 -0.38 23.88 41.63
N LEU A 21 0.05 25.06 42.09
CA LEU A 21 1.39 25.27 42.63
C LEU A 21 1.63 24.36 43.84
N LYS A 22 0.69 24.30 44.78
CA LYS A 22 0.79 23.41 45.96
C LYS A 22 0.92 21.93 45.57
N ILE A 23 0.12 21.44 44.62
CA ILE A 23 0.22 20.06 44.12
C ILE A 23 1.58 19.83 43.46
N CYS A 24 2.03 20.78 42.65
CA CYS A 24 3.32 20.68 41.97
C CYS A 24 4.48 20.64 42.96
N GLU A 25 4.49 21.50 43.98
CA GLU A 25 5.51 21.51 45.02
C GLU A 25 5.52 20.23 45.84
N ALA A 26 4.35 19.68 46.16
CA ALA A 26 4.25 18.43 46.91
C ALA A 26 4.78 17.22 46.11
N GLN A 27 4.56 17.20 44.80
CA GLN A 27 4.94 16.09 43.91
C GLN A 27 6.38 16.19 43.42
N LEU A 28 6.76 17.40 43.00
CA LEU A 28 7.98 17.66 42.28
C LEU A 28 8.92 18.56 43.05
N GLY A 29 8.58 19.04 44.25
CA GLY A 29 9.48 19.87 45.07
C GLY A 29 9.33 21.37 44.82
N GLN A 30 9.76 22.14 45.81
CA GLN A 30 9.62 23.60 45.80
C GLN A 30 10.39 24.22 44.63
N GLY A 31 9.75 25.15 43.91
CA GLY A 31 10.36 25.90 42.81
C GLY A 31 10.36 25.20 41.45
N PHE A 32 9.81 23.97 41.33
CA PHE A 32 9.75 23.26 40.04
C PHE A 32 8.91 24.00 38.98
N LEU A 33 7.75 24.53 39.37
CA LEU A 33 6.86 25.30 38.51
C LEU A 33 6.76 26.74 39.01
N ALA A 34 7.40 27.66 38.28
CA ALA A 34 7.35 29.08 38.59
C ALA A 34 5.90 29.64 38.45
N PRO A 35 5.43 30.46 39.40
CA PRO A 35 4.11 31.10 39.32
C PRO A 35 3.90 31.90 38.03
N GLU A 36 4.94 32.56 37.53
CA GLU A 36 4.93 33.35 36.29
C GLU A 36 4.72 32.45 35.07
N LEU A 37 5.34 31.26 35.05
CA LEU A 37 5.15 30.29 33.98
C LEU A 37 3.71 29.75 33.99
N LEU A 38 3.17 29.42 35.17
CA LEU A 38 1.79 28.97 35.31
C LEU A 38 0.78 30.04 34.86
N ALA A 39 1.04 31.31 35.17
CA ALA A 39 0.19 32.43 34.74
C ALA A 39 0.07 32.50 33.20
N THR A 40 1.09 32.07 32.45
CA THR A 40 1.01 32.02 30.97
C THR A 40 -0.04 31.03 30.43
N TYR A 41 -0.59 30.14 31.25
CA TYR A 41 -1.64 29.20 30.85
C TYR A 41 -3.06 29.75 31.02
N LEU A 42 -3.23 30.93 31.62
CA LEU A 42 -4.54 31.54 31.85
C LEU A 42 -5.14 32.12 30.56
N ASP A 43 -4.33 32.82 29.74
CA ASP A 43 -4.82 33.62 28.60
C ASP A 43 -3.96 33.46 27.33
N HIS A 44 -3.28 32.33 27.14
CA HIS A 44 -2.43 32.11 25.94
C HIS A 44 -3.11 31.20 24.90
N PRO A 45 -3.16 31.58 23.61
CA PRO A 45 -3.95 30.87 22.60
C PRO A 45 -3.46 29.45 22.29
N SER A 46 -2.22 29.14 22.65
CA SER A 46 -1.60 27.84 22.36
C SER A 46 -1.11 27.08 23.59
N LYS A 47 -1.41 27.56 24.80
CA LYS A 47 -1.10 26.86 26.06
C LYS A 47 -2.39 26.49 26.77
N PHE A 48 -2.44 25.28 27.30
CA PHE A 48 -3.64 24.70 27.88
C PHE A 48 -3.27 24.05 29.20
N CYS A 49 -4.02 24.35 30.25
CA CYS A 49 -3.91 23.64 31.52
C CYS A 49 -5.27 23.02 31.84
N GLN A 50 -5.34 21.69 31.75
CA GLN A 50 -6.49 20.92 32.22
C GLN A 50 -6.37 20.69 33.71
N VAL A 51 -7.48 20.82 34.43
CA VAL A 51 -7.58 20.55 35.87
C VAL A 51 -8.69 19.56 36.14
N VAL A 52 -8.48 18.67 37.09
CA VAL A 52 -9.52 17.77 37.61
C VAL A 52 -10.01 18.33 38.93
N LEU A 53 -11.33 18.49 39.05
CA LEU A 53 -11.98 19.04 40.24
C LEU A 53 -12.80 17.96 40.96
N LEU A 54 -12.72 17.97 42.28
CA LEU A 54 -13.64 17.26 43.19
C LEU A 54 -14.16 18.28 44.19
N ASP A 55 -15.48 18.45 44.28
CA ASP A 55 -16.13 19.45 45.14
C ASP A 55 -15.51 20.87 44.99
N HIS A 56 -15.26 21.26 43.73
CA HIS A 56 -14.60 22.52 43.33
C HIS A 56 -13.13 22.69 43.74
N GLN A 57 -12.51 21.67 44.34
CA GLN A 57 -11.08 21.66 44.66
C GLN A 57 -10.27 21.00 43.55
N VAL A 58 -9.12 21.58 43.20
CA VAL A 58 -8.20 20.97 42.23
C VAL A 58 -7.52 19.78 42.89
N ILE A 59 -7.68 18.60 42.29
CA ILE A 59 -7.05 17.35 42.75
C ILE A 59 -6.00 16.82 41.76
N GLY A 60 -5.85 17.44 40.60
CA GLY A 60 -4.80 17.15 39.64
C GLY A 60 -4.83 18.10 38.44
N PHE A 61 -3.74 18.18 37.71
CA PHE A 61 -3.63 19.04 36.53
C PHE A 61 -2.68 18.48 35.47
N SER A 62 -2.82 18.95 34.23
CA SER A 62 -1.94 18.66 33.11
C SER A 62 -1.62 19.93 32.32
N LEU A 63 -0.34 20.20 32.08
CA LEU A 63 0.14 21.32 31.26
C LEU A 63 0.44 20.84 29.84
N MET A 64 -0.10 21.56 28.87
CA MET A 64 -0.02 21.23 27.45
C MET A 64 0.20 22.49 26.63
N GLU A 65 0.85 22.37 25.49
CA GLU A 65 0.95 23.45 24.52
C GLU A 65 0.91 22.91 23.09
N ILE A 66 0.61 23.80 22.16
CA ILE A 66 0.79 23.60 20.74
C ILE A 66 1.79 24.66 20.31
N SER A 67 2.96 24.23 19.85
CA SER A 67 4.08 25.11 19.59
C SER A 67 4.86 24.66 18.36
N PRO A 68 5.60 25.59 17.71
CA PRO A 68 6.52 25.22 16.66
C PRO A 68 7.52 24.16 17.15
N ARG A 69 7.86 23.19 16.30
CA ARG A 69 8.82 22.12 16.61
C ARG A 69 10.11 22.65 17.21
N ALA A 70 10.66 23.74 16.67
CA ALA A 70 11.90 24.33 17.18
C ALA A 70 11.78 24.86 18.62
N GLN A 71 10.59 25.28 19.05
CA GLN A 71 10.35 25.72 20.42
C GLN A 71 10.27 24.52 21.38
N ILE A 72 9.64 23.42 20.94
CA ILE A 72 9.56 22.18 21.74
C ILE A 72 10.92 21.46 21.77
N ALA A 73 11.71 21.54 20.70
CA ALA A 73 13.05 20.94 20.63
C ALA A 73 13.98 21.46 21.74
N LYS A 74 13.97 22.77 21.99
CA LYS A 74 14.67 23.39 23.14
C LYS A 74 14.24 22.78 24.48
N LYS A 75 12.99 22.31 24.55
CA LYS A 75 12.46 21.64 25.74
C LYS A 75 13.01 20.22 25.94
N MET A 76 13.60 19.62 24.92
CA MET A 76 14.16 18.26 24.93
C MET A 76 15.65 18.19 25.29
N ARG A 77 16.29 19.34 25.55
CA ARG A 77 17.63 19.45 26.14
C ARG A 77 18.71 18.76 25.33
N GLN A 78 19.40 17.77 25.89
CA GLN A 78 20.47 17.04 25.19
C GLN A 78 19.95 16.31 23.94
N ALA A 79 18.63 16.14 23.82
CA ALA A 79 17.99 15.57 22.66
C ALA A 79 17.42 16.63 21.69
N GLU A 80 17.77 17.92 21.82
CA GLU A 80 17.24 19.00 20.96
C GLU A 80 17.48 18.72 19.47
N GLN A 81 18.73 18.45 19.07
CA GLN A 81 19.03 18.18 17.66
C GLN A 81 18.34 16.91 17.17
N TRP A 82 18.41 15.83 17.95
CA TRP A 82 17.71 14.58 17.64
C TRP A 82 16.20 14.82 17.46
N PHE A 83 15.60 15.66 18.30
CA PHE A 83 14.17 15.96 18.26
C PHE A 83 13.81 16.77 17.01
N LEU A 84 14.64 17.75 16.64
CA LEU A 84 14.49 18.48 15.39
C LEU A 84 14.50 17.50 14.21
N ASP A 85 15.46 16.57 14.18
CA ASP A 85 15.62 15.62 13.09
C ASP A 85 14.44 14.61 13.05
N TYR A 86 14.10 14.02 14.20
CA TYR A 86 13.06 13.00 14.32
C TYR A 86 11.66 13.52 13.97
N PHE A 87 11.31 14.72 14.44
CA PHE A 87 10.02 15.35 14.14
C PHE A 87 10.08 16.30 12.96
N SER A 88 11.07 16.19 12.08
CA SER A 88 11.29 17.12 10.96
C SER A 88 10.10 17.31 10.02
N ALA A 89 9.21 16.32 9.94
CA ALA A 89 7.95 16.41 9.20
C ALA A 89 6.93 17.40 9.81
N TYR A 90 7.10 17.87 11.03
CA TYR A 90 6.07 18.62 11.75
C TYR A 90 6.56 20.02 12.07
N ASP A 91 5.91 21.03 11.50
CA ASP A 91 6.19 22.43 11.84
C ASP A 91 5.67 22.77 13.23
N THR A 92 4.54 22.20 13.61
CA THR A 92 3.86 22.41 14.90
C THR A 92 3.51 21.06 15.51
N LEU A 93 3.78 20.91 16.80
CA LEU A 93 3.50 19.70 17.57
C LEU A 93 2.67 20.06 18.80
N GLY A 94 1.87 19.11 19.27
CA GLY A 94 1.36 19.14 20.63
C GLY A 94 2.44 18.67 21.58
N TYR A 95 2.57 19.32 22.73
CA TYR A 95 3.52 18.93 23.76
C TYR A 95 2.84 18.94 25.12
N ARG A 96 2.85 17.80 25.80
CA ARG A 96 2.33 17.63 27.16
C ARG A 96 3.50 17.54 28.13
N SER A 97 3.81 18.65 28.79
CA SER A 97 5.04 18.81 29.58
C SER A 97 4.93 18.29 31.00
N LEU A 98 3.76 18.31 31.62
CA LEU A 98 3.62 17.99 33.04
C LEU A 98 2.23 17.46 33.37
N THR A 99 2.16 16.39 34.16
CA THR A 99 0.93 15.93 34.81
C THR A 99 1.24 15.63 36.27
N ALA A 100 0.47 16.21 37.19
CA ALA A 100 0.62 15.98 38.62
C ALA A 100 -0.74 15.87 39.30
N VAL A 101 -0.79 15.04 40.35
CA VAL A 101 -2.01 14.72 41.11
C VAL A 101 -1.73 14.98 42.58
N ASP A 102 -2.74 15.45 43.31
CA ASP A 102 -2.64 15.58 44.76
C ASP A 102 -2.38 14.19 45.39
N LYS A 103 -1.46 14.13 46.36
CA LYS A 103 -0.99 12.89 46.98
C LYS A 103 -2.12 12.04 47.55
N ALA A 104 -3.21 12.65 48.04
CA ALA A 104 -4.37 11.93 48.56
C ALA A 104 -5.19 11.22 47.46
N PHE A 105 -4.92 11.47 46.18
CA PHE A 105 -5.63 10.95 45.02
C PHE A 105 -4.75 10.14 44.06
N GLU A 106 -3.49 9.89 44.42
CA GLU A 106 -2.65 8.92 43.72
C GLU A 106 -3.29 7.52 43.70
N GLY A 107 -3.11 6.80 42.59
CA GLY A 107 -3.71 5.48 42.39
C GLY A 107 -5.23 5.47 42.14
N LYS A 108 -5.92 6.62 42.22
CA LYS A 108 -7.38 6.72 42.01
C LYS A 108 -7.80 7.04 40.57
N GLY A 109 -6.89 6.85 39.60
CA GLY A 109 -7.19 7.04 38.17
C GLY A 109 -7.10 8.48 37.63
N VAL A 110 -6.90 9.49 38.49
CA VAL A 110 -6.87 10.92 38.09
C VAL A 110 -5.80 11.21 37.04
N ALA A 111 -4.59 10.66 37.20
CA ALA A 111 -3.49 10.84 36.24
C ALA A 111 -3.80 10.20 34.88
N ASN A 112 -4.43 9.00 34.87
CA ASN A 112 -4.84 8.35 33.63
C ASN A 112 -5.88 9.19 32.90
N PHE A 113 -6.89 9.66 33.64
CA PHE A 113 -7.93 10.51 33.10
C PHE A 113 -7.35 11.82 32.50
N LEU A 114 -6.43 12.48 33.19
CA LEU A 114 -5.75 13.68 32.68
C LEU A 114 -4.93 13.40 31.41
N VAL A 115 -4.22 12.27 31.33
CA VAL A 115 -3.43 11.94 30.14
C VAL A 115 -4.33 11.60 28.96
N GLU A 116 -5.34 10.77 29.17
CA GLU A 116 -6.31 10.38 28.15
C GLU A 116 -7.04 11.61 27.57
N GLN A 117 -7.65 12.42 28.44
CA GLN A 117 -8.39 13.61 28.03
C GLN A 117 -7.48 14.70 27.44
N GLY A 118 -6.21 14.77 27.87
CA GLY A 118 -5.23 15.68 27.31
C GLY A 118 -4.80 15.27 25.90
N LEU A 119 -4.53 13.98 25.70
CA LEU A 119 -4.19 13.43 24.39
C LEU A 119 -5.36 13.58 23.40
N ASP A 120 -6.59 13.31 23.83
CA ASP A 120 -7.78 13.48 22.99
C ASP A 120 -8.06 14.96 22.67
N PHE A 121 -7.80 15.87 23.62
CA PHE A 121 -7.94 17.29 23.35
C PHE A 121 -6.92 17.78 22.31
N LEU A 122 -5.66 17.35 22.42
CA LEU A 122 -4.59 17.76 21.50
C LEU A 122 -4.70 17.05 20.15
N SER A 123 -5.13 15.79 20.12
CA SER A 123 -5.30 15.01 18.88
C SER A 123 -6.24 15.69 17.90
N ASN A 124 -7.24 16.41 18.40
CA ASN A 124 -8.19 17.22 17.62
C ASN A 124 -7.57 18.48 16.98
N LYS A 125 -6.31 18.81 17.28
CA LYS A 125 -5.65 20.05 16.86
C LYS A 125 -4.33 19.82 16.11
N VAL A 126 -3.64 18.73 16.41
CA VAL A 126 -2.32 18.42 15.86
C VAL A 126 -2.21 16.92 15.54
N PRO A 127 -1.46 16.54 14.49
CA PRO A 127 -1.29 15.14 14.10
C PRO A 127 -0.38 14.34 15.04
N VAL A 128 0.43 15.03 15.86
CA VAL A 128 1.39 14.41 16.77
C VAL A 128 1.40 15.13 18.11
N VAL A 129 1.40 14.33 19.18
CA VAL A 129 1.60 14.81 20.54
C VAL A 129 2.83 14.15 21.14
N VAL A 130 3.75 14.98 21.60
CA VAL A 130 4.98 14.59 22.31
C VAL A 130 4.74 14.73 23.81
N CYS A 131 5.27 13.79 24.58
CA CYS A 131 5.26 13.82 26.04
C CYS A 131 6.65 13.47 26.56
N ASP A 132 7.04 14.02 27.70
CA ASP A 132 8.19 13.55 28.48
C ASP A 132 7.74 13.00 29.84
N ALA A 133 8.44 11.98 30.32
CA ALA A 133 8.21 11.41 31.63
C ALA A 133 9.51 10.91 32.26
N TRP A 134 9.66 11.08 33.57
CA TRP A 134 10.80 10.55 34.33
C TRP A 134 10.86 9.02 34.24
N LYS A 135 12.05 8.48 33.93
CA LYS A 135 12.36 7.06 34.05
C LYS A 135 12.65 6.74 35.52
N SER A 136 11.59 6.57 36.31
CA SER A 136 11.69 6.31 37.76
C SER A 136 10.63 5.31 38.22
N ALA A 137 11.02 4.42 39.15
CA ALA A 137 10.10 3.51 39.83
C ALA A 137 9.03 4.24 40.68
N HIS A 138 9.25 5.53 40.98
CA HIS A 138 8.36 6.35 41.82
C HIS A 138 7.30 7.12 41.02
N THR A 139 7.30 7.05 39.67
CA THR A 139 6.27 7.71 38.85
C THR A 139 5.67 6.73 37.84
N HIS A 140 4.35 6.76 37.67
CA HIS A 140 3.65 5.86 36.75
C HIS A 140 3.30 6.51 35.40
N ILE A 141 3.72 7.74 35.13
CA ILE A 141 3.32 8.49 33.94
C ILE A 141 3.76 7.80 32.65
N GLY A 142 4.97 7.23 32.57
CA GLY A 142 5.43 6.45 31.42
C GLY A 142 4.50 5.27 31.10
N SER A 143 4.13 4.50 32.12
CA SER A 143 3.18 3.38 31.96
C SER A 143 1.76 3.82 31.57
N ILE A 144 1.34 5.02 31.99
CA ILE A 144 0.06 5.60 31.58
C ILE A 144 0.14 6.03 30.11
N LEU A 145 1.24 6.64 29.69
CA LEU A 145 1.48 7.04 28.30
C LEU A 145 1.47 5.83 27.35
N GLU A 146 2.17 4.75 27.69
CA GLU A 146 2.19 3.53 26.88
C GLU A 146 0.81 2.88 26.76
N ARG A 147 0.04 2.82 27.86
CA ARG A 147 -1.36 2.34 27.83
C ARG A 147 -2.28 3.21 26.98
N ASN A 148 -1.95 4.49 26.82
CA ASN A 148 -2.65 5.43 25.95
C ASN A 148 -2.00 5.53 24.55
N ALA A 149 -1.30 4.47 24.11
CA ALA A 149 -0.70 4.32 22.79
C ALA A 149 0.37 5.38 22.43
N CYS A 150 1.08 5.92 23.42
CA CYS A 150 2.29 6.70 23.19
C CYS A 150 3.50 5.77 23.15
N THR A 151 4.28 5.84 22.07
CA THR A 151 5.49 5.03 21.88
C THR A 151 6.70 5.72 22.54
N PRO A 152 7.52 5.00 23.33
CA PRO A 152 8.80 5.52 23.81
C PRO A 152 9.79 5.66 22.66
N LEU A 153 10.44 6.82 22.53
CA LEU A 153 11.30 7.14 21.40
C LEU A 153 12.77 7.31 21.79
N LYS A 154 13.03 8.01 22.90
CA LYS A 154 14.39 8.38 23.28
C LYS A 154 14.51 8.57 24.77
N GLU A 155 15.50 7.92 25.36
CA GLU A 155 15.95 8.23 26.71
C GLU A 155 16.93 9.38 26.68
N VAL A 156 16.74 10.32 27.60
CA VAL A 156 17.56 11.52 27.74
C VAL A 156 18.11 11.54 29.17
N PRO A 157 19.36 11.09 29.37
CA PRO A 157 19.97 11.10 30.69
C PRO A 157 20.23 12.55 31.12
N HIS A 158 20.27 12.80 32.44
CA HIS A 158 20.60 14.13 32.98
C HIS A 158 19.64 15.24 32.49
N PHE A 159 18.36 14.90 32.32
CA PHE A 159 17.38 15.75 31.62
C PHE A 159 17.17 17.12 32.28
N TRP A 160 17.37 17.23 33.60
CA TRP A 160 17.22 18.48 34.37
C TRP A 160 18.49 18.96 35.08
N THR A 161 19.65 18.44 34.72
CA THR A 161 20.90 18.77 35.42
C THR A 161 21.15 20.28 35.42
N THR A 162 21.06 20.95 34.27
CA THR A 162 21.31 22.39 34.14
C THR A 162 20.27 23.24 34.90
N GLU A 163 18.98 22.94 34.74
CA GLU A 163 17.88 23.67 35.39
C GLU A 163 17.92 23.51 36.90
N SER A 164 18.20 22.31 37.38
CA SER A 164 18.28 22.06 38.82
C SER A 164 19.35 22.92 39.50
N ILE A 165 20.47 23.19 38.81
CA ILE A 165 21.51 24.12 39.28
C ILE A 165 21.00 25.56 39.19
N GLN A 166 20.47 25.97 38.03
CA GLN A 166 20.02 27.34 37.80
C GLN A 166 18.89 27.77 38.75
N GLN A 167 18.01 26.83 39.12
CA GLN A 167 16.85 27.07 39.99
C GLN A 167 17.14 26.73 41.46
N ASN A 168 18.36 26.31 41.80
CA ASN A 168 18.74 25.80 43.13
C ASN A 168 17.74 24.75 43.67
N TYR A 169 17.31 23.86 42.78
CA TYR A 169 16.23 22.90 43.00
C TYR A 169 16.78 21.53 43.42
N THR A 170 16.19 20.95 44.46
CA THR A 170 16.50 19.59 44.92
C THR A 170 15.47 18.61 44.34
N CYS A 171 15.93 17.68 43.49
CA CYS A 171 15.04 16.72 42.83
C CYS A 171 14.41 15.74 43.81
N THR A 172 13.08 15.65 43.81
CA THR A 172 12.34 14.70 44.69
C THR A 172 12.58 13.23 44.33
N ALA A 173 13.07 12.93 43.12
CA ALA A 173 13.33 11.58 42.65
C ALA A 173 14.76 11.07 42.96
N CYS A 174 15.80 11.92 42.81
CA CYS A 174 17.19 11.51 43.07
C CYS A 174 17.85 12.18 44.28
N GLY A 175 17.20 13.16 44.91
CA GLY A 175 17.71 13.85 46.10
C GLY A 175 18.91 14.78 45.85
N ALA A 176 19.39 14.89 44.61
CA ALA A 176 20.55 15.72 44.25
C ALA A 176 20.15 17.11 43.74
N PRO A 177 21.00 18.10 44.02
CA PRO A 177 21.56 18.95 42.98
C PRO A 177 23.03 18.56 42.65
N PRO A 178 23.42 18.46 41.36
CA PRO A 178 22.55 18.53 40.19
C PRO A 178 21.72 17.25 40.00
N CYS A 179 20.50 17.41 39.49
CA CYS A 179 19.60 16.30 39.18
C CYS A 179 20.26 15.31 38.22
N GLN A 180 20.20 14.01 38.53
CA GLN A 180 20.79 12.93 37.74
C GLN A 180 19.73 12.07 37.03
N CYS A 181 18.47 12.48 37.05
CA CYS A 181 17.38 11.68 36.52
C CYS A 181 17.36 11.64 34.98
N THR A 182 16.96 10.48 34.45
CA THR A 182 16.69 10.27 33.03
C THR A 182 15.21 10.50 32.75
N ALA A 183 14.90 11.19 31.66
CA ALA A 183 13.55 11.26 31.11
C ALA A 183 13.44 10.39 29.85
N VAL A 184 12.24 9.91 29.54
CA VAL A 184 11.92 9.26 28.27
C VAL A 184 10.97 10.17 27.49
N ILE A 185 11.31 10.44 26.25
CA ILE A 185 10.46 11.13 25.28
C ILE A 185 9.55 10.09 24.65
N TYR A 186 8.25 10.36 24.69
CA TYR A 186 7.19 9.58 24.08
C TYR A 186 6.49 10.38 22.98
N ALA A 187 5.89 9.70 22.01
CA ALA A 187 5.00 10.33 21.05
C ALA A 187 3.80 9.46 20.68
N ARG A 188 2.69 10.11 20.36
CA ARG A 188 1.51 9.47 19.74
C ARG A 188 1.18 10.18 18.43
N PHE A 189 0.92 9.39 17.40
CA PHE A 189 0.58 9.82 16.06
C PHE A 189 -0.90 9.56 15.81
N PHE A 190 -1.64 10.57 15.33
CA PHE A 190 -3.08 10.51 15.14
C PHE A 190 -3.43 10.50 13.65
N GLU A 191 -4.03 9.40 13.17
CA GLU A 191 -4.33 9.16 11.76
C GLU A 191 -5.42 10.09 11.18
N HIS A 192 -6.37 10.49 12.02
CA HIS A 192 -7.57 11.24 11.62
C HIS A 192 -7.32 12.75 11.41
N ASN A 193 -6.17 13.27 11.84
CA ASN A 193 -5.81 14.68 11.72
C ASN A 193 -4.54 14.93 10.89
N ARG A 194 -4.38 14.17 9.79
CA ARG A 194 -3.52 14.59 8.67
C ARG A 194 -4.08 15.86 8.04
N ALA A 195 -3.96 17.00 8.72
CA ALA A 195 -3.90 18.28 8.03
C ALA A 195 -2.70 18.17 7.08
N PRO A 196 -2.87 18.45 5.77
CA PRO A 196 -1.78 18.36 4.82
C PRO A 196 -0.69 19.31 5.27
N LEU A 197 0.46 18.76 5.68
CA LEU A 197 1.69 19.51 5.83
C LEU A 197 1.91 20.24 4.50
N LYS A 198 2.05 21.57 4.55
CA LYS A 198 2.57 22.34 3.42
C LYS A 198 4.07 22.07 3.29
N THR A 199 4.44 20.84 2.96
CA THR A 199 5.66 20.66 2.18
C THR A 199 5.43 21.35 0.85
N LYS A 200 6.47 21.92 0.23
CA LYS A 200 6.45 22.18 -1.22
C LYS A 200 6.05 20.84 -1.84
N LYS A 201 4.78 20.69 -2.21
CA LYS A 201 4.26 19.42 -2.70
C LYS A 201 4.82 19.29 -4.09
N ASN A 202 5.95 18.60 -4.22
CA ASN A 202 6.32 18.02 -5.49
C ASN A 202 5.20 17.05 -5.81
N ASN A 203 4.27 17.45 -6.70
CA ASN A 203 3.18 16.58 -7.13
C ASN A 203 3.78 15.52 -8.06
N TYR A 204 4.42 14.52 -7.47
CA TYR A 204 4.85 13.33 -8.18
C TYR A 204 3.62 12.60 -8.70
N TRP A 205 3.58 12.34 -10.00
CA TRP A 205 2.42 11.71 -10.62
C TRP A 205 2.14 10.29 -10.09
N TRP A 206 3.20 9.61 -9.65
CA TRP A 206 3.18 8.24 -9.17
C TRP A 206 2.81 8.13 -7.69
N GLU A 207 2.78 9.25 -6.95
CA GLU A 207 2.44 9.25 -5.53
C GLU A 207 1.00 8.78 -5.32
N ARG A 208 0.83 7.88 -4.35
CA ARG A 208 -0.46 7.26 -4.06
C ARG A 208 -0.51 6.79 -2.61
N LYS A 209 -1.70 6.40 -2.16
CA LYS A 209 -1.87 5.81 -0.83
C LYS A 209 -0.96 4.59 -0.70
N GLY A 210 -0.03 4.65 0.26
CA GLY A 210 0.94 3.60 0.54
C GLY A 210 2.19 3.61 -0.34
N LEU A 211 2.41 4.63 -1.18
CA LEU A 211 3.69 4.88 -1.85
C LEU A 211 3.91 6.39 -2.02
N ASN A 212 4.83 6.96 -1.27
CA ASN A 212 5.16 8.40 -1.32
C ASN A 212 6.52 8.72 -0.70
N TYR A 213 7.00 9.95 -0.89
CA TYR A 213 8.09 10.46 -0.05
C TYR A 213 7.54 10.95 1.29
N LEU A 214 8.15 10.52 2.38
CA LEU A 214 7.95 11.08 3.71
C LEU A 214 9.32 11.45 4.27
N GLN A 215 9.49 12.72 4.65
CA GLN A 215 10.76 13.27 5.13
C GLN A 215 11.93 13.03 4.16
N GLY A 216 11.68 13.12 2.86
CA GLY A 216 12.70 12.90 1.84
C GLY A 216 13.10 11.43 1.64
N HIS A 217 12.33 10.47 2.16
CA HIS A 217 12.57 9.04 1.96
C HIS A 217 11.38 8.36 1.32
N LEU A 218 11.62 7.48 0.34
CA LEU A 218 10.56 6.72 -0.32
C LEU A 218 10.01 5.68 0.66
N ASN A 219 8.70 5.70 0.86
CA ASN A 219 8.01 4.76 1.73
C ASN A 219 7.07 3.88 0.90
N LEU A 220 7.05 2.58 1.18
CA LEU A 220 6.04 1.64 0.71
C LEU A 220 5.29 1.11 1.93
N ALA A 221 3.97 1.33 1.97
CA ALA A 221 3.18 1.26 3.20
C ALA A 221 3.79 2.15 4.30
N ALA A 222 4.06 1.60 5.50
CA ALA A 222 4.75 2.28 6.58
C ALA A 222 6.28 2.08 6.56
N THR A 223 6.83 1.39 5.56
CA THR A 223 8.24 1.02 5.51
C THR A 223 9.05 2.05 4.74
N ASN A 224 10.01 2.69 5.42
CA ASN A 224 11.04 3.51 4.79
C ASN A 224 12.01 2.60 4.00
N LEU A 225 12.01 2.74 2.67
CA LEU A 225 12.79 1.86 1.79
C LEU A 225 14.29 2.14 1.85
N SER A 226 14.72 3.37 2.16
CA SER A 226 16.15 3.70 2.35
C SER A 226 16.74 2.96 3.55
N HIS A 227 15.96 2.81 4.63
CA HIS A 227 16.37 1.98 5.77
C HIS A 227 16.22 0.49 5.42
N PHE A 228 15.14 0.12 4.75
CA PHE A 228 14.88 -1.28 4.40
C PHE A 228 15.99 -1.91 3.54
N VAL A 229 16.58 -1.17 2.61
CA VAL A 229 17.63 -1.68 1.72
C VAL A 229 18.97 -1.90 2.42
N GLN A 230 19.20 -1.28 3.59
CA GLN A 230 20.47 -1.40 4.31
C GLN A 230 20.83 -2.87 4.58
N ASN A 231 22.06 -3.24 4.26
CA ASN A 231 22.62 -4.58 4.41
C ASN A 231 21.90 -5.69 3.61
N LYS A 232 21.13 -5.33 2.57
CA LYS A 232 20.52 -6.29 1.64
C LYS A 232 21.21 -6.20 0.28
N PRO A 233 21.60 -7.32 -0.34
CA PRO A 233 22.07 -7.30 -1.71
C PRO A 233 20.90 -6.95 -2.63
N THR A 234 21.12 -6.01 -3.54
CA THR A 234 20.24 -5.69 -4.67
C THR A 234 20.62 -6.53 -5.89
N PRO A 235 19.67 -6.79 -6.81
CA PRO A 235 18.28 -6.32 -6.83
C PRO A 235 17.30 -7.23 -6.07
N PHE A 236 16.15 -6.67 -5.64
CA PHE A 236 15.05 -7.45 -5.04
C PHE A 236 13.69 -6.75 -5.20
N TYR A 237 12.60 -7.53 -5.16
CA TYR A 237 11.25 -6.97 -5.15
C TYR A 237 10.74 -6.73 -3.74
N VAL A 238 9.87 -5.73 -3.58
CA VAL A 238 9.10 -5.49 -2.36
C VAL A 238 7.65 -5.28 -2.74
N TYR A 239 6.73 -6.00 -2.08
CA TYR A 239 5.29 -5.91 -2.33
C TYR A 239 4.53 -5.47 -1.08
N ASN A 240 3.55 -4.58 -1.27
CA ASN A 240 2.57 -4.19 -0.25
C ASN A 240 1.29 -5.03 -0.44
N ILE A 241 1.07 -6.03 0.43
CA ILE A 241 -0.12 -6.88 0.34
C ILE A 241 -1.41 -6.10 0.59
N GLN A 242 -1.38 -5.11 1.49
CA GLN A 242 -2.57 -4.31 1.79
C GLN A 242 -3.05 -3.54 0.56
N ARG A 243 -2.14 -3.10 -0.32
CA ARG A 243 -2.50 -2.48 -1.61
C ARG A 243 -3.24 -3.44 -2.54
N ILE A 244 -2.81 -4.71 -2.61
CA ILE A 244 -3.48 -5.74 -3.42
C ILE A 244 -4.91 -5.97 -2.91
N LEU A 245 -5.08 -6.05 -1.60
CA LEU A 245 -6.40 -6.19 -0.96
C LEU A 245 -7.26 -4.93 -1.16
N ASP A 246 -6.68 -3.74 -1.09
CA ASP A 246 -7.38 -2.47 -1.38
C ASP A 246 -7.89 -2.43 -2.82
N LYS A 247 -7.10 -2.89 -3.81
CA LYS A 247 -7.51 -2.98 -5.21
C LYS A 247 -8.64 -3.97 -5.41
N TYR A 248 -8.54 -5.15 -4.81
CA TYR A 248 -9.62 -6.14 -4.84
C TYR A 248 -10.91 -5.55 -4.27
N ARG A 249 -10.84 -4.88 -3.10
CA ARG A 249 -12.00 -4.21 -2.48
C ARG A 249 -12.58 -3.10 -3.34
N ALA A 250 -11.75 -2.28 -3.98
CA ALA A 250 -12.22 -1.23 -4.86
C ALA A 250 -13.03 -1.82 -6.04
N LEU A 251 -12.51 -2.89 -6.64
CA LEU A 251 -13.17 -3.60 -7.74
C LEU A 251 -14.50 -4.24 -7.30
N THR A 252 -14.52 -4.96 -6.16
CA THR A 252 -15.76 -5.57 -5.66
C THR A 252 -16.78 -4.53 -5.25
N THR A 253 -16.38 -3.43 -4.61
CA THR A 253 -17.30 -2.34 -4.24
C THR A 253 -17.98 -1.71 -5.46
N ALA A 254 -17.25 -1.54 -6.57
CA ALA A 254 -17.84 -1.04 -7.80
C ALA A 254 -18.87 -2.02 -8.41
N LEU A 255 -18.61 -3.32 -8.35
CA LEU A 255 -19.52 -4.36 -8.85
C LEU A 255 -20.72 -4.59 -7.90
N ASP A 256 -20.50 -4.57 -6.58
CA ASP A 256 -21.52 -4.77 -5.54
C ASP A 256 -22.56 -3.64 -5.50
N ALA A 257 -22.26 -2.49 -6.13
CA ALA A 257 -23.24 -1.42 -6.37
C ALA A 257 -24.35 -1.84 -7.35
N HIS A 258 -24.21 -2.97 -8.05
CA HIS A 258 -25.17 -3.52 -8.99
C HIS A 258 -25.69 -4.88 -8.52
N THR A 259 -27.00 -5.14 -8.69
CA THR A 259 -27.61 -6.42 -8.33
C THR A 259 -27.33 -7.49 -9.41
N LEU A 260 -26.08 -7.97 -9.49
CA LEU A 260 -25.67 -9.02 -10.43
C LEU A 260 -24.75 -10.05 -9.76
N LYS A 261 -24.84 -11.31 -10.19
CA LYS A 261 -23.85 -12.33 -9.81
C LYS A 261 -22.58 -12.16 -10.63
N TYR A 262 -21.45 -12.07 -9.93
CA TYR A 262 -20.13 -12.03 -10.58
C TYR A 262 -19.11 -12.92 -9.86
N ARG A 263 -18.03 -13.24 -10.57
CA ARG A 263 -16.82 -13.89 -10.03
C ARG A 263 -15.58 -13.11 -10.45
N ILE A 264 -14.58 -13.09 -9.57
CA ILE A 264 -13.26 -12.54 -9.88
C ILE A 264 -12.27 -13.69 -9.69
N TYR A 265 -11.42 -13.90 -10.68
CA TYR A 265 -10.34 -14.87 -10.67
C TYR A 265 -9.01 -14.11 -10.76
N TYR A 266 -8.10 -14.32 -9.81
CA TYR A 266 -6.79 -13.70 -9.90
C TYR A 266 -5.99 -14.35 -11.04
N ALA A 267 -5.52 -13.58 -12.02
CA ALA A 267 -4.67 -14.14 -13.08
C ALA A 267 -3.24 -14.38 -12.55
N MET A 268 -2.91 -15.63 -12.20
CA MET A 268 -1.66 -16.00 -11.51
C MET A 268 -0.41 -15.60 -12.28
N LYS A 269 -0.47 -15.63 -13.62
CA LYS A 269 0.63 -15.23 -14.52
C LYS A 269 1.21 -13.84 -14.19
N ALA A 270 0.40 -12.94 -13.60
CA ALA A 270 0.86 -11.62 -13.18
C ALA A 270 1.84 -11.69 -12.00
N ASN A 271 1.55 -12.48 -10.96
CA ASN A 271 2.47 -12.73 -9.86
C ASN A 271 2.10 -14.02 -9.11
N ARG A 272 3.05 -14.96 -9.00
CA ARG A 272 2.85 -16.29 -8.39
C ARG A 272 3.46 -16.43 -7.00
N HIS A 273 3.78 -15.31 -6.33
CA HIS A 273 4.40 -15.32 -5.01
C HIS A 273 3.49 -15.95 -3.95
N ALA A 274 4.07 -16.84 -3.14
CA ALA A 274 3.36 -17.67 -2.16
C ALA A 274 2.48 -16.86 -1.20
N ALA A 275 3.03 -15.77 -0.67
CA ALA A 275 2.33 -14.93 0.28
C ALA A 275 1.15 -14.20 -0.37
N ILE A 276 1.28 -13.76 -1.62
CA ILE A 276 0.19 -13.08 -2.35
C ILE A 276 -0.98 -14.05 -2.54
N LEU A 277 -0.70 -15.26 -3.05
CA LEU A 277 -1.70 -16.31 -3.25
C LEU A 277 -2.41 -16.67 -1.94
N SER A 278 -1.63 -16.88 -0.86
CA SER A 278 -2.17 -17.24 0.45
C SER A 278 -3.05 -16.14 1.04
N HIS A 279 -2.64 -14.86 0.94
CA HIS A 279 -3.43 -13.74 1.46
C HIS A 279 -4.69 -13.51 0.65
N LEU A 280 -4.63 -13.58 -0.67
CA LEU A 280 -5.80 -13.51 -1.53
C LEU A 280 -6.81 -14.60 -1.17
N LYS A 281 -6.35 -15.85 -1.03
CA LYS A 281 -7.21 -16.97 -0.65
C LYS A 281 -7.82 -16.81 0.75
N ALA A 282 -7.02 -16.35 1.72
CA ALA A 282 -7.45 -16.26 3.12
C ALA A 282 -8.34 -15.04 3.42
N LYS A 283 -8.19 -13.94 2.69
CA LYS A 283 -8.82 -12.64 3.01
C LYS A 283 -9.94 -12.26 2.03
N THR A 284 -10.17 -13.02 0.98
CA THR A 284 -11.13 -12.66 -0.08
C THR A 284 -11.95 -13.86 -0.56
N ARG A 285 -12.92 -13.61 -1.46
CA ARG A 285 -13.70 -14.64 -2.17
C ARG A 285 -13.19 -14.89 -3.59
N ILE A 286 -11.98 -14.42 -3.90
CA ILE A 286 -11.41 -14.52 -5.24
C ILE A 286 -11.13 -15.97 -5.60
N GLY A 287 -11.43 -16.35 -6.84
CA GLY A 287 -10.91 -17.57 -7.46
C GLY A 287 -9.53 -17.30 -8.07
N ILE A 288 -9.07 -18.20 -8.92
CA ILE A 288 -7.78 -18.05 -9.61
C ILE A 288 -7.88 -18.50 -11.07
N ASP A 289 -7.27 -17.73 -11.96
CA ASP A 289 -7.09 -18.07 -13.37
C ASP A 289 -5.65 -18.55 -13.57
N VAL A 290 -5.52 -19.70 -14.23
CA VAL A 290 -4.26 -20.37 -14.51
C VAL A 290 -4.18 -20.71 -16.00
N CYS A 291 -2.97 -20.71 -16.57
CA CYS A 291 -2.76 -20.98 -18.00
C CYS A 291 -1.86 -22.19 -18.29
N SER A 292 -1.39 -22.90 -17.27
CA SER A 292 -0.57 -24.12 -17.42
C SER A 292 -0.84 -25.15 -16.31
N PRO A 293 -0.49 -26.44 -16.51
CA PRO A 293 -0.60 -27.45 -15.44
C PRO A 293 0.19 -27.09 -14.18
N ASN A 294 1.38 -26.49 -14.31
CA ASN A 294 2.18 -26.10 -13.15
C ASN A 294 1.56 -24.95 -12.35
N GLU A 295 0.87 -24.03 -13.03
CA GLU A 295 0.08 -23.00 -12.33
C GLU A 295 -1.15 -23.60 -11.65
N LEU A 296 -1.79 -24.60 -12.27
CA LEU A 296 -2.88 -25.36 -11.65
C LEU A 296 -2.41 -26.06 -10.37
N ASP A 297 -1.30 -26.79 -10.42
CA ASP A 297 -0.71 -27.45 -9.24
C ASP A 297 -0.41 -26.44 -8.14
N ARG A 298 0.14 -25.28 -8.51
CA ARG A 298 0.42 -24.20 -7.58
C ARG A 298 -0.85 -23.60 -6.98
N ALA A 299 -1.92 -23.42 -7.76
CA ALA A 299 -3.21 -22.95 -7.25
C ALA A 299 -3.76 -23.92 -6.20
N ILE A 300 -3.74 -25.23 -6.48
CA ILE A 300 -4.18 -26.26 -5.55
C ILE A 300 -3.31 -26.27 -4.30
N GLN A 301 -1.98 -26.16 -4.45
CA GLN A 301 -1.02 -26.09 -3.33
C GLN A 301 -1.35 -24.95 -2.35
N TYR A 302 -1.84 -23.81 -2.84
CA TYR A 302 -2.23 -22.65 -2.01
C TYR A 302 -3.72 -22.64 -1.64
N GLY A 303 -4.41 -23.78 -1.77
CA GLY A 303 -5.74 -24.00 -1.20
C GLY A 303 -6.92 -23.56 -2.06
N PHE A 304 -6.70 -23.23 -3.34
CA PHE A 304 -7.81 -23.02 -4.28
C PHE A 304 -8.45 -24.36 -4.65
N GLN A 305 -9.77 -24.43 -4.51
CA GLN A 305 -10.55 -25.62 -4.90
C GLN A 305 -10.78 -25.60 -6.41
N GLU A 306 -10.87 -26.76 -7.07
CA GLU A 306 -11.08 -26.84 -8.52
C GLU A 306 -12.23 -25.95 -9.05
N LYS A 307 -13.36 -25.89 -8.35
CA LYS A 307 -14.51 -25.03 -8.72
C LYS A 307 -14.22 -23.52 -8.66
N GLU A 308 -13.16 -23.12 -7.99
CA GLU A 308 -12.66 -21.74 -7.87
C GLU A 308 -11.58 -21.44 -8.93
N ILE A 309 -11.23 -22.43 -9.76
CA ILE A 309 -10.18 -22.32 -10.77
C ILE A 309 -10.81 -22.22 -12.17
N THR A 310 -10.38 -21.21 -12.91
CA THR A 310 -10.56 -21.14 -14.37
C THR A 310 -9.23 -21.44 -15.05
N TYR A 311 -9.28 -22.16 -16.16
CA TYR A 311 -8.10 -22.53 -16.94
C TYR A 311 -8.22 -21.94 -18.35
N THR A 312 -7.37 -20.97 -18.65
CA THR A 312 -7.35 -20.27 -19.94
C THR A 312 -5.96 -20.40 -20.55
N GLY A 313 -5.76 -21.41 -21.41
CA GLY A 313 -4.47 -21.68 -22.03
C GLY A 313 -4.54 -21.73 -23.56
N THR A 314 -3.45 -21.33 -24.21
CA THR A 314 -3.27 -21.41 -25.66
C THR A 314 -2.37 -22.60 -26.02
N SER A 315 -2.50 -23.14 -27.23
CA SER A 315 -1.67 -24.24 -27.73
C SER A 315 -1.56 -25.47 -26.80
N LEU A 316 -2.67 -25.87 -26.18
CA LEU A 316 -2.69 -26.98 -25.20
C LEU A 316 -2.13 -28.28 -25.80
N SER A 317 -1.18 -28.89 -25.13
CA SER A 317 -0.63 -30.19 -25.50
C SER A 317 -1.62 -31.32 -25.19
N GLN A 318 -1.36 -32.52 -25.73
CA GLN A 318 -2.14 -33.71 -25.36
C GLN A 318 -2.04 -33.99 -23.85
N GLN A 319 -0.87 -33.70 -23.26
CA GLN A 319 -0.63 -33.91 -21.83
C GLN A 319 -1.43 -32.91 -20.98
N ASP A 320 -1.47 -31.63 -21.38
CA ASP A 320 -2.28 -30.61 -20.69
C ASP A 320 -3.75 -31.02 -20.68
N LEU A 321 -4.27 -31.49 -21.83
CA LEU A 321 -5.65 -31.96 -21.94
C LEU A 321 -5.92 -33.19 -21.05
N LYS A 322 -4.97 -34.12 -20.93
CA LYS A 322 -5.09 -35.26 -20.01
C LYS A 322 -5.18 -34.80 -18.56
N THR A 323 -4.36 -33.84 -18.14
CA THR A 323 -4.45 -33.22 -16.81
C THR A 323 -5.83 -32.59 -16.62
N LEU A 324 -6.31 -31.81 -17.58
CA LEU A 324 -7.62 -31.14 -17.48
C LEU A 324 -8.80 -32.11 -17.39
N VAL A 325 -8.72 -33.30 -17.98
CA VAL A 325 -9.76 -34.35 -17.85
C VAL A 325 -9.82 -34.93 -16.44
N GLN A 326 -8.70 -34.95 -15.70
CA GLN A 326 -8.65 -35.44 -14.32
C GLN A 326 -9.33 -34.49 -13.32
N HIS A 327 -9.57 -33.23 -13.72
CA HIS A 327 -10.20 -32.21 -12.90
C HIS A 327 -11.55 -31.79 -13.48
N PRO A 328 -12.65 -32.51 -13.17
CA PRO A 328 -13.93 -32.32 -13.81
C PRO A 328 -14.61 -30.99 -13.46
N THR A 329 -14.25 -30.36 -12.33
CA THR A 329 -14.92 -29.14 -11.87
C THR A 329 -14.19 -27.84 -12.22
N ILE A 330 -12.99 -27.94 -12.81
CA ILE A 330 -12.28 -26.78 -13.36
C ILE A 330 -13.02 -26.22 -14.57
N GLN A 331 -13.16 -24.90 -14.59
CA GLN A 331 -13.78 -24.16 -15.66
C GLN A 331 -12.76 -23.91 -16.78
N ILE A 332 -12.82 -24.69 -17.85
CA ILE A 332 -11.90 -24.52 -18.99
C ILE A 332 -12.44 -23.47 -19.96
N ASN A 333 -11.59 -22.57 -20.45
CA ASN A 333 -11.86 -21.69 -21.59
C ASN A 333 -10.93 -22.09 -22.75
N PHE A 334 -11.49 -22.67 -23.82
CA PHE A 334 -10.70 -23.07 -24.98
C PHE A 334 -10.41 -21.88 -25.90
N ASP A 335 -9.13 -21.74 -26.24
CA ASP A 335 -8.59 -20.66 -27.10
C ASP A 335 -8.62 -21.01 -28.60
N ALA A 336 -8.78 -22.29 -28.96
CA ALA A 336 -8.77 -22.76 -30.34
C ALA A 336 -9.60 -24.04 -30.55
N ILE A 337 -10.06 -24.28 -31.79
CA ILE A 337 -10.84 -25.47 -32.18
C ILE A 337 -10.01 -26.77 -32.09
N SER A 338 -8.72 -26.72 -32.40
CA SER A 338 -7.86 -27.92 -32.42
C SER A 338 -7.77 -28.64 -31.07
N PRO A 339 -7.49 -27.96 -29.94
CA PRO A 339 -7.61 -28.55 -28.60
C PRO A 339 -8.99 -29.14 -28.29
N ILE A 340 -10.09 -28.50 -28.74
CA ILE A 340 -11.46 -29.01 -28.51
C ILE A 340 -11.64 -30.38 -29.17
N ARG A 341 -11.19 -30.56 -30.41
CA ARG A 341 -11.27 -31.86 -31.12
C ARG A 341 -10.59 -32.98 -30.34
N ARG A 342 -9.37 -32.72 -29.85
CA ARG A 342 -8.61 -33.68 -29.03
C ARG A 342 -9.24 -33.91 -27.66
N PHE A 343 -9.81 -32.88 -27.06
CA PHE A 343 -10.50 -32.98 -25.78
C PHE A 343 -11.77 -33.84 -25.86
N ILE A 344 -12.55 -33.71 -26.95
CA ILE A 344 -13.72 -34.57 -27.21
C ILE A 344 -13.32 -36.05 -27.21
N GLN A 345 -12.19 -36.40 -27.84
CA GLN A 345 -11.71 -37.78 -27.87
C GLN A 345 -11.35 -38.31 -26.47
N LEU A 346 -10.77 -37.46 -25.62
CA LEU A 346 -10.43 -37.83 -24.23
C LEU A 346 -11.63 -37.87 -23.28
N HIS A 347 -12.72 -37.17 -23.61
CA HIS A 347 -13.88 -36.97 -22.73
C HIS A 347 -15.20 -37.50 -23.31
N ALA A 348 -15.15 -38.39 -24.31
CA ALA A 348 -16.29 -38.77 -25.16
C ALA A 348 -17.54 -39.29 -24.41
N ASN A 349 -17.37 -39.83 -23.20
CA ASN A 349 -18.45 -40.50 -22.48
C ASN A 349 -19.22 -39.61 -21.49
N GLN A 350 -18.75 -38.39 -21.20
CA GLN A 350 -19.31 -37.53 -20.17
C GLN A 350 -19.70 -36.15 -20.72
N THR A 351 -20.73 -35.55 -20.13
CA THR A 351 -21.11 -34.17 -20.45
C THR A 351 -20.21 -33.20 -19.71
N ARG A 352 -19.69 -32.17 -20.41
CA ARG A 352 -18.86 -31.14 -19.79
C ARG A 352 -19.19 -29.75 -20.29
N ASP A 353 -19.39 -28.87 -19.33
CA ASP A 353 -19.54 -27.44 -19.57
C ASP A 353 -18.17 -26.80 -19.84
N ILE A 354 -18.05 -26.14 -20.98
CA ILE A 354 -16.83 -25.47 -21.42
C ILE A 354 -17.10 -23.99 -21.70
N GLY A 355 -16.03 -23.19 -21.63
CA GLY A 355 -15.99 -21.85 -22.14
C GLY A 355 -15.24 -21.80 -23.48
N ILE A 356 -15.57 -20.81 -24.29
CA ILE A 356 -14.87 -20.51 -25.54
C ILE A 356 -14.32 -19.10 -25.45
N ARG A 357 -13.01 -18.96 -25.64
CA ARG A 357 -12.39 -17.66 -25.83
C ARG A 357 -12.58 -17.24 -27.28
N ILE A 358 -13.25 -16.11 -27.48
CA ILE A 358 -13.41 -15.50 -28.80
C ILE A 358 -12.46 -14.32 -28.96
N ASN A 359 -12.13 -14.00 -30.20
CA ASN A 359 -11.41 -12.77 -30.53
C ASN A 359 -12.39 -11.75 -31.15
N PRO A 360 -12.62 -10.58 -30.54
CA PRO A 360 -13.53 -9.60 -31.10
C PRO A 360 -12.92 -8.65 -32.13
N ASN A 361 -11.64 -8.82 -32.51
CA ASN A 361 -10.89 -7.87 -33.35
C ASN A 361 -10.87 -6.42 -32.80
N ILE A 362 -11.03 -6.27 -31.48
CA ILE A 362 -11.08 -4.97 -30.80
C ILE A 362 -10.19 -5.05 -29.56
N GLY A 363 -9.14 -4.25 -29.59
CA GLY A 363 -8.12 -4.15 -28.54
C GLY A 363 -8.25 -2.91 -27.68
N MET A 364 -7.83 -3.06 -26.43
CA MET A 364 -7.65 -1.99 -25.46
C MET A 364 -6.34 -2.26 -24.70
N ALA A 365 -5.36 -1.37 -24.75
CA ALA A 365 -4.04 -1.64 -24.18
C ALA A 365 -3.33 -0.38 -23.72
N TYR A 366 -2.27 -0.53 -22.91
CA TYR A 366 -1.33 0.57 -22.60
C TYR A 366 -0.64 1.09 -23.87
N ASN A 367 -0.31 0.19 -24.80
CA ASN A 367 0.29 0.49 -26.10
C ASN A 367 -0.03 -0.61 -27.12
N GLN A 368 0.35 -0.39 -28.39
CA GLN A 368 0.03 -1.29 -29.50
C GLN A 368 0.73 -2.67 -29.41
N ASP A 369 1.89 -2.76 -28.75
CA ASP A 369 2.65 -4.01 -28.60
C ASP A 369 2.02 -4.99 -27.58
N LEU A 370 1.00 -4.54 -26.87
CA LEU A 370 0.28 -5.29 -25.84
C LEU A 370 -1.15 -5.66 -26.26
N GLU A 371 -1.50 -5.56 -27.53
CA GLU A 371 -2.84 -5.91 -28.02
C GLU A 371 -3.07 -7.44 -28.04
N TYR A 372 -4.08 -7.90 -27.29
CA TYR A 372 -4.54 -9.31 -27.26
C TYR A 372 -5.71 -9.58 -28.22
N SER A 373 -6.20 -8.53 -28.87
CA SER A 373 -7.24 -8.48 -29.89
C SER A 373 -7.09 -7.13 -30.58
N GLY A 374 -7.39 -7.01 -31.87
CA GLY A 374 -7.21 -5.76 -32.59
C GLY A 374 -7.29 -5.95 -34.10
N ASN A 375 -6.78 -4.97 -34.85
CA ASN A 375 -6.74 -5.02 -36.31
C ASN A 375 -5.78 -6.11 -36.81
N GLU A 376 -4.67 -6.32 -36.09
CA GLU A 376 -3.71 -7.37 -36.40
C GLU A 376 -4.17 -8.73 -35.90
N ILE A 377 -3.90 -9.77 -36.70
CA ILE A 377 -4.22 -11.14 -36.33
C ILE A 377 -3.28 -11.57 -35.21
N VAL A 378 -3.85 -12.07 -34.12
CA VAL A 378 -3.11 -12.60 -32.97
C VAL A 378 -3.47 -14.06 -32.75
N LYS A 379 -2.61 -14.79 -32.04
CA LYS A 379 -2.79 -16.24 -31.81
C LYS A 379 -3.97 -16.62 -30.90
N PHE A 380 -4.66 -15.63 -30.33
CA PHE A 380 -5.61 -15.82 -29.24
C PHE A 380 -7.06 -15.78 -29.73
N GLY A 381 -7.86 -16.68 -29.17
CA GLY A 381 -9.30 -16.75 -29.39
C GLY A 381 -9.71 -17.29 -30.75
N ILE A 382 -10.95 -17.78 -30.81
CA ILE A 382 -11.60 -18.25 -32.03
C ILE A 382 -12.28 -17.06 -32.71
N TYR A 383 -11.91 -16.82 -33.97
CA TYR A 383 -12.43 -15.73 -34.79
C TYR A 383 -13.84 -16.06 -35.33
N GLN A 384 -14.60 -15.02 -35.67
CA GLN A 384 -16.01 -15.15 -36.07
C GLN A 384 -16.22 -16.09 -37.28
N GLU A 385 -15.29 -16.08 -38.22
CA GLU A 385 -15.30 -16.91 -39.42
C GLU A 385 -15.23 -18.41 -39.09
N GLN A 386 -14.71 -18.76 -37.92
CA GLN A 386 -14.53 -20.14 -37.47
C GLN A 386 -15.72 -20.65 -36.63
N TRP A 387 -16.69 -19.79 -36.28
CA TRP A 387 -17.76 -20.16 -35.35
C TRP A 387 -18.72 -21.21 -35.92
N ALA A 388 -18.94 -21.23 -37.25
CA ALA A 388 -19.74 -22.27 -37.90
C ALA A 388 -19.12 -23.67 -37.73
N ASP A 389 -17.81 -23.78 -37.94
CA ASP A 389 -17.06 -25.03 -37.73
C ASP A 389 -17.08 -25.46 -36.27
N LEU A 390 -16.95 -24.50 -35.35
CA LEU A 390 -17.08 -24.75 -33.92
C LEU A 390 -18.47 -25.30 -33.58
N LYS A 391 -19.53 -24.70 -34.11
CA LYS A 391 -20.92 -25.15 -33.87
C LYS A 391 -21.13 -26.59 -34.35
N ALA A 392 -20.73 -26.90 -35.57
CA ALA A 392 -20.83 -28.25 -36.13
C ALA A 392 -20.05 -29.28 -35.29
N LEU A 393 -18.85 -28.91 -34.79
CA LEU A 393 -18.05 -29.77 -33.92
C LEU A 393 -18.75 -30.05 -32.58
N ILE A 394 -19.36 -29.03 -31.97
CA ILE A 394 -19.98 -29.14 -30.64
C ILE A 394 -21.30 -29.92 -30.70
N GLU A 395 -22.12 -29.74 -31.74
CA GLU A 395 -23.40 -30.45 -31.94
C GLU A 395 -23.26 -31.98 -31.94
N HIS A 396 -22.10 -32.50 -32.36
CA HIS A 396 -21.80 -33.93 -32.39
C HIS A 396 -20.98 -34.41 -31.17
N SER A 397 -20.91 -33.59 -30.12
CA SER A 397 -20.13 -33.86 -28.92
C SER A 397 -21.00 -33.88 -27.66
N LYS A 398 -20.42 -34.28 -26.52
CA LYS A 398 -21.04 -34.12 -25.20
C LYS A 398 -20.63 -32.81 -24.50
N LEU A 399 -20.04 -31.86 -25.24
CA LEU A 399 -19.65 -30.57 -24.67
C LEU A 399 -20.81 -29.58 -24.75
N ASN A 400 -20.91 -28.73 -23.74
CA ASN A 400 -21.90 -27.65 -23.70
C ASN A 400 -21.18 -26.31 -23.50
N ILE A 401 -21.37 -25.37 -24.41
CA ILE A 401 -20.76 -24.05 -24.30
C ILE A 401 -21.63 -23.20 -23.37
N THR A 402 -21.19 -23.04 -22.12
CA THR A 402 -21.93 -22.25 -21.11
C THR A 402 -21.28 -20.92 -20.79
N ARG A 403 -20.07 -20.69 -21.30
CA ARG A 403 -19.32 -19.45 -21.10
C ARG A 403 -18.74 -18.93 -22.40
N VAL A 404 -18.86 -17.63 -22.60
CA VAL A 404 -18.05 -16.91 -23.58
C VAL A 404 -16.97 -16.16 -22.81
N HIS A 405 -15.72 -16.35 -23.23
CA HIS A 405 -14.55 -15.66 -22.71
C HIS A 405 -14.07 -14.67 -23.76
N CYS A 406 -13.70 -13.48 -23.33
CA CYS A 406 -13.10 -12.46 -24.16
C CYS A 406 -12.02 -11.75 -23.35
N HIS A 407 -10.82 -11.62 -23.92
CA HIS A 407 -9.75 -10.85 -23.31
C HIS A 407 -9.22 -9.84 -24.33
N SER A 408 -9.90 -8.69 -24.38
CA SER A 408 -9.58 -7.56 -25.26
C SER A 408 -8.60 -6.56 -24.65
N GLY A 409 -8.32 -6.69 -23.36
CA GLY A 409 -7.64 -5.68 -22.57
C GLY A 409 -6.22 -6.06 -22.14
N SER A 410 -5.26 -5.15 -22.22
CA SER A 410 -3.97 -5.21 -21.54
C SER A 410 -3.59 -3.86 -20.94
N GLY A 411 -4.09 -3.59 -19.74
CA GLY A 411 -3.80 -2.35 -19.04
C GLY A 411 -4.67 -1.16 -19.44
N PHE A 412 -5.88 -1.38 -19.94
CA PHE A 412 -6.71 -0.28 -20.39
C PHE A 412 -7.19 0.61 -19.24
N LEU A 413 -7.40 1.87 -19.60
CA LEU A 413 -7.76 2.97 -18.71
C LEU A 413 -9.11 3.58 -19.12
N SER A 414 -9.52 4.66 -18.46
CA SER A 414 -10.86 5.27 -18.61
C SER A 414 -11.16 5.73 -20.03
N ASP A 415 -10.17 6.26 -20.72
CA ASP A 415 -10.26 6.78 -22.09
C ASP A 415 -10.62 5.70 -23.13
N GLN A 416 -10.51 4.42 -22.76
CA GLN A 416 -10.78 3.29 -23.65
C GLN A 416 -12.13 2.62 -23.37
N LEU A 417 -12.87 3.04 -22.34
CA LEU A 417 -14.16 2.41 -21.96
C LEU A 417 -15.22 2.49 -23.05
N GLU A 418 -15.16 3.51 -23.92
CA GLU A 418 -16.06 3.69 -25.07
C GLU A 418 -15.99 2.56 -26.11
N ARG A 419 -14.95 1.72 -26.07
CA ARG A 419 -14.78 0.56 -26.98
C ARG A 419 -15.59 -0.67 -26.56
N LEU A 420 -15.99 -0.77 -25.28
CA LEU A 420 -16.73 -1.92 -24.74
C LEU A 420 -18.04 -2.25 -25.49
N PRO A 421 -18.89 -1.27 -25.89
CA PRO A 421 -20.09 -1.55 -26.66
C PRO A 421 -19.83 -2.28 -27.99
N SER A 422 -18.71 -2.02 -28.66
CA SER A 422 -18.34 -2.71 -29.90
C SER A 422 -17.94 -4.17 -29.63
N ILE A 423 -17.23 -4.44 -28.53
CA ILE A 423 -16.92 -5.81 -28.08
C ILE A 423 -18.22 -6.57 -27.76
N PHE A 424 -19.18 -5.91 -27.11
CA PHE A 424 -20.49 -6.50 -26.78
C PHE A 424 -21.30 -6.89 -28.01
N LYS A 425 -21.17 -6.19 -29.15
CA LYS A 425 -21.83 -6.59 -30.40
C LYS A 425 -21.31 -7.94 -30.92
N VAL A 426 -20.01 -8.19 -30.79
CA VAL A 426 -19.43 -9.48 -31.19
C VAL A 426 -19.87 -10.59 -30.23
N ILE A 427 -19.89 -10.31 -28.92
CA ILE A 427 -20.41 -11.25 -27.92
C ILE A 427 -21.89 -11.58 -28.19
N ASP A 428 -22.71 -10.59 -28.57
CA ASP A 428 -24.11 -10.80 -28.93
C ASP A 428 -24.24 -11.80 -30.09
N ALA A 429 -23.42 -11.67 -31.14
CA ALA A 429 -23.43 -12.60 -32.26
C ALA A 429 -23.05 -14.03 -31.81
N PHE A 430 -22.06 -14.16 -30.91
CA PHE A 430 -21.67 -15.46 -30.36
C PHE A 430 -22.77 -16.10 -29.50
N ILE A 431 -23.42 -15.32 -28.63
CA ILE A 431 -24.52 -15.79 -27.78
C ILE A 431 -25.73 -16.21 -28.61
N CYS A 432 -26.05 -15.49 -29.69
CA CYS A 432 -27.09 -15.90 -30.63
C CYS A 432 -26.81 -17.29 -31.23
N LEU A 433 -25.54 -17.61 -31.49
CA LEU A 433 -25.11 -18.90 -32.01
C LEU A 433 -25.11 -20.01 -30.94
N PHE A 434 -24.82 -19.65 -29.68
CA PHE A 434 -24.78 -20.56 -28.54
C PHE A 434 -25.69 -20.07 -27.39
N PRO A 435 -27.01 -20.28 -27.46
CA PRO A 435 -27.96 -19.77 -26.46
C PRO A 435 -27.83 -20.38 -25.06
N SER A 436 -27.04 -21.45 -24.89
CA SER A 436 -26.74 -22.05 -23.59
C SER A 436 -25.70 -21.26 -22.77
N VAL A 437 -25.09 -20.23 -23.35
CA VAL A 437 -24.19 -19.31 -22.66
C VAL A 437 -24.92 -18.58 -21.53
N LYS A 438 -24.39 -18.71 -20.32
CA LYS A 438 -24.92 -18.10 -19.09
C LYS A 438 -23.92 -17.20 -18.38
N THR A 439 -22.64 -17.31 -18.74
CA THR A 439 -21.57 -16.49 -18.16
C THR A 439 -20.80 -15.79 -19.26
N LEU A 440 -20.59 -14.49 -19.05
CA LEU A 440 -19.64 -13.70 -19.79
C LEU A 440 -18.39 -13.51 -18.92
N ASN A 441 -17.27 -14.06 -19.36
CA ASN A 441 -15.97 -13.80 -18.79
C ASN A 441 -15.25 -12.74 -19.64
N LEU A 442 -15.09 -11.53 -19.11
CA LEU A 442 -14.40 -10.42 -19.80
C LEU A 442 -12.88 -10.44 -19.61
N GLY A 443 -12.35 -11.55 -19.07
CA GLY A 443 -10.93 -11.75 -18.89
C GLY A 443 -10.31 -10.68 -17.98
N GLY A 444 -8.99 -10.52 -18.11
CA GLY A 444 -8.25 -9.46 -17.44
C GLY A 444 -8.17 -8.18 -18.26
N GLY A 445 -7.15 -7.37 -17.99
CA GLY A 445 -6.81 -6.23 -18.82
C GLY A 445 -7.10 -4.87 -18.20
N LEU A 446 -7.72 -4.83 -17.02
CA LEU A 446 -7.82 -3.59 -16.25
C LEU A 446 -6.41 -3.06 -15.93
N GLY A 447 -6.19 -1.77 -16.13
CA GLY A 447 -4.88 -1.13 -15.94
C GLY A 447 -4.76 -0.25 -14.71
N VAL A 448 -3.53 0.22 -14.49
CA VAL A 448 -3.16 1.28 -13.54
C VAL A 448 -2.26 2.28 -14.27
N PRO A 449 -2.27 3.57 -13.91
CA PRO A 449 -1.40 4.57 -14.52
C PRO A 449 0.09 4.15 -14.52
N GLN A 450 0.72 4.25 -15.69
CA GLN A 450 2.16 4.02 -15.91
C GLN A 450 2.92 5.32 -16.18
N ASN A 451 2.23 6.41 -16.54
CA ASN A 451 2.82 7.72 -16.85
C ASN A 451 1.99 8.88 -16.27
N GLN A 452 2.59 10.08 -16.20
CA GLN A 452 1.96 11.28 -15.63
C GLN A 452 0.65 11.72 -16.30
N GLY A 453 0.43 11.39 -17.58
CA GLY A 453 -0.78 11.75 -18.32
C GLY A 453 -1.90 10.71 -18.26
N ASP A 454 -1.62 9.53 -17.70
CA ASP A 454 -2.55 8.41 -17.73
C ASP A 454 -3.75 8.68 -16.82
N GLN A 455 -4.96 8.50 -17.36
CA GLN A 455 -6.18 8.63 -16.59
C GLN A 455 -6.45 7.34 -15.81
N MET A 456 -6.53 7.42 -14.49
CA MET A 456 -6.89 6.26 -13.68
C MET A 456 -8.25 5.69 -14.11
N LEU A 457 -8.33 4.37 -14.23
CA LEU A 457 -9.56 3.65 -14.58
C LEU A 457 -10.70 3.99 -13.61
N ASP A 458 -11.79 4.54 -14.13
CA ASP A 458 -13.03 4.76 -13.39
C ASP A 458 -13.79 3.44 -13.27
N LEU A 459 -13.59 2.77 -12.13
CA LEU A 459 -14.26 1.51 -11.85
C LEU A 459 -15.78 1.64 -11.77
N LYS A 460 -16.34 2.79 -11.43
CA LYS A 460 -17.80 2.97 -11.35
C LYS A 460 -18.39 3.02 -12.75
N GLU A 461 -17.79 3.81 -13.64
CA GLU A 461 -18.20 3.86 -15.05
C GLU A 461 -18.03 2.50 -15.72
N TRP A 462 -16.87 1.87 -15.55
CA TRP A 462 -16.61 0.53 -16.05
C TRP A 462 -17.64 -0.48 -15.56
N ALA A 463 -17.90 -0.53 -14.24
CA ALA A 463 -18.87 -1.45 -13.65
C ALA A 463 -20.29 -1.20 -14.17
N ALA A 464 -20.68 0.07 -14.31
CA ALA A 464 -21.99 0.43 -14.86
C ALA A 464 -22.18 -0.09 -16.29
N ILE A 465 -21.17 0.08 -17.16
CA ILE A 465 -21.21 -0.38 -18.55
C ILE A 465 -21.36 -1.91 -18.63
N VAL A 466 -20.48 -2.65 -17.94
CA VAL A 466 -20.47 -4.13 -18.02
C VAL A 466 -21.69 -4.75 -17.33
N CYS A 467 -22.15 -4.19 -16.20
CA CYS A 467 -23.30 -4.70 -15.47
C CYS A 467 -24.61 -4.39 -16.19
N ALA A 468 -24.75 -3.23 -16.83
CA ALA A 468 -25.92 -2.91 -17.63
C ALA A 468 -26.09 -3.88 -18.80
N TYR A 469 -24.98 -4.18 -19.51
CA TYR A 469 -24.98 -5.18 -20.58
C TYR A 469 -25.36 -6.58 -20.07
N ALA A 470 -24.71 -7.05 -19.00
CA ALA A 470 -24.97 -8.38 -18.44
C ALA A 470 -26.42 -8.54 -17.96
N ASN A 471 -26.98 -7.53 -17.27
CA ASN A 471 -28.37 -7.53 -16.83
C ASN A 471 -29.35 -7.63 -18.00
N LYS A 472 -29.13 -6.83 -19.07
CA LYS A 472 -29.96 -6.87 -20.29
C LYS A 472 -29.98 -8.27 -20.93
N LYS A 473 -28.89 -9.04 -20.77
CA LYS A 473 -28.72 -10.37 -21.37
C LYS A 473 -28.99 -11.52 -20.40
N GLY A 474 -29.24 -11.26 -19.12
CA GLY A 474 -29.38 -12.29 -18.09
C GLY A 474 -28.10 -13.10 -17.84
N LEU A 475 -26.93 -12.49 -18.04
CA LEU A 475 -25.63 -13.16 -17.91
C LEU A 475 -25.02 -12.97 -16.51
N GLN A 476 -24.28 -13.96 -16.05
CA GLN A 476 -23.33 -13.80 -14.94
C GLN A 476 -22.02 -13.23 -15.47
N LEU A 477 -21.32 -12.43 -14.66
CA LEU A 477 -20.02 -11.87 -15.03
C LEU A 477 -18.87 -12.65 -14.40
N ALA A 478 -17.76 -12.74 -15.14
CA ALA A 478 -16.48 -13.18 -14.64
C ALA A 478 -15.38 -12.23 -15.13
N PHE A 479 -14.37 -12.01 -14.30
CA PHE A 479 -13.22 -11.17 -14.59
C PHE A 479 -11.93 -11.84 -14.11
N GLU A 480 -10.83 -11.61 -14.81
CA GLU A 480 -9.52 -12.22 -14.55
C GLU A 480 -8.42 -11.17 -14.30
N PRO A 481 -8.61 -10.21 -13.36
CA PRO A 481 -7.60 -9.19 -13.12
C PRO A 481 -6.33 -9.81 -12.52
N GLY A 482 -5.20 -9.60 -13.17
CA GLY A 482 -3.87 -9.84 -12.62
C GLY A 482 -3.19 -8.50 -12.32
N ASP A 483 -2.78 -7.85 -13.40
CA ASP A 483 -1.99 -6.61 -13.37
C ASP A 483 -2.62 -5.50 -12.51
N TYR A 484 -3.91 -5.21 -12.71
CA TYR A 484 -4.67 -4.25 -11.91
C TYR A 484 -4.51 -4.43 -10.39
N LEU A 485 -4.46 -5.68 -9.93
CA LEU A 485 -4.39 -6.00 -8.51
C LEU A 485 -2.98 -5.86 -7.96
N VAL A 486 -1.96 -6.24 -8.73
CA VAL A 486 -0.59 -6.39 -8.21
C VAL A 486 0.42 -5.39 -8.73
N LYS A 487 0.26 -4.86 -9.95
CA LYS A 487 1.25 -3.99 -10.61
C LYS A 487 1.70 -2.84 -9.73
N ASP A 488 0.76 -1.99 -9.29
CA ASP A 488 1.08 -0.80 -8.50
C ASP A 488 1.31 -1.07 -7.00
N ALA A 489 1.27 -2.35 -6.60
CA ALA A 489 1.54 -2.82 -5.24
C ALA A 489 3.01 -3.23 -5.03
N GLY A 490 3.84 -3.25 -6.08
CA GLY A 490 5.22 -3.70 -6.02
C GLY A 490 6.23 -2.72 -6.61
N VAL A 491 7.45 -2.78 -6.09
CA VAL A 491 8.63 -2.08 -6.59
C VAL A 491 9.81 -3.04 -6.74
N LEU A 492 10.68 -2.80 -7.71
CA LEU A 492 11.98 -3.47 -7.85
C LEU A 492 13.07 -2.52 -7.35
N ILE A 493 13.78 -2.92 -6.30
CA ILE A 493 14.88 -2.15 -5.73
C ILE A 493 16.18 -2.54 -6.42
N THR A 494 16.95 -1.54 -6.82
CA THR A 494 18.21 -1.67 -7.54
C THR A 494 19.19 -0.57 -7.12
N GLN A 495 20.47 -0.76 -7.40
CA GLN A 495 21.54 0.21 -7.14
C GLN A 495 22.14 0.74 -8.44
N VAL A 496 22.45 2.03 -8.46
CA VAL A 496 23.20 2.68 -9.55
C VAL A 496 24.66 2.29 -9.45
N ASN A 497 25.20 1.71 -10.52
CA ASN A 497 26.59 1.26 -10.59
C ASN A 497 27.46 2.11 -11.53
N THR A 498 26.84 2.84 -12.44
CA THR A 498 27.57 3.58 -13.48
C THR A 498 26.81 4.84 -13.82
N VAL A 499 27.49 5.98 -13.80
CA VAL A 499 26.97 7.25 -14.34
C VAL A 499 27.99 7.78 -15.34
N GLU A 500 27.71 7.63 -16.63
CA GLU A 500 28.72 7.85 -17.68
C GLU A 500 28.14 8.59 -18.89
N GLU A 501 28.87 9.57 -19.41
CA GLU A 501 28.50 10.24 -20.65
C GLU A 501 29.13 9.53 -21.87
N LYS A 502 28.28 9.11 -22.82
CA LYS A 502 28.71 8.45 -24.06
C LYS A 502 28.23 9.26 -25.25
N LYS A 503 29.18 9.89 -25.96
CA LYS A 503 28.90 10.70 -27.17
C LYS A 503 27.76 11.73 -26.94
N GLY A 504 27.77 12.43 -25.80
CA GLY A 504 26.74 13.42 -25.47
C GLY A 504 25.44 12.86 -24.88
N THR A 505 25.36 11.54 -24.64
CA THR A 505 24.21 10.90 -23.97
C THR A 505 24.63 10.41 -22.59
N LEU A 506 23.92 10.84 -21.54
CA LEU A 506 24.15 10.37 -20.18
C LEU A 506 23.51 8.99 -19.99
N PHE A 507 24.28 8.02 -19.52
CA PHE A 507 23.81 6.68 -19.15
C PHE A 507 23.85 6.52 -17.63
N ILE A 508 22.76 5.99 -17.08
CA ILE A 508 22.66 5.54 -15.70
C ILE A 508 22.54 4.02 -15.75
N GLY A 509 23.59 3.31 -15.35
CA GLY A 509 23.64 1.85 -15.28
C GLY A 509 23.21 1.35 -13.90
N ILE A 510 22.31 0.36 -13.85
CA ILE A 510 21.78 -0.21 -12.61
C ILE A 510 22.10 -1.70 -12.46
N ASP A 511 22.07 -2.23 -11.23
CA ASP A 511 22.43 -3.61 -10.91
C ASP A 511 21.34 -4.67 -11.20
N THR A 512 20.38 -4.34 -12.05
CA THR A 512 19.33 -5.23 -12.56
C THR A 512 19.26 -5.13 -14.09
N GLY A 513 18.51 -6.00 -14.76
CA GLY A 513 18.28 -5.91 -16.19
C GLY A 513 16.92 -6.46 -16.63
N MET A 514 16.75 -6.61 -17.95
CA MET A 514 15.55 -7.13 -18.61
C MET A 514 15.20 -8.56 -18.17
N ASN A 515 16.20 -9.28 -17.66
CA ASN A 515 16.02 -10.59 -17.08
C ASN A 515 15.18 -10.54 -15.78
N MET A 516 15.07 -9.39 -15.14
CA MET A 516 14.23 -9.15 -13.96
C MET A 516 12.92 -8.46 -14.38
N ASN A 517 12.98 -7.46 -15.24
CA ASN A 517 11.78 -6.82 -15.78
C ASN A 517 11.96 -6.50 -17.27
N TYR A 518 11.24 -7.24 -18.10
CA TYR A 518 11.41 -7.24 -19.56
C TYR A 518 10.56 -6.18 -20.28
N GLU A 519 9.73 -5.43 -19.55
CA GLU A 519 8.65 -4.63 -20.14
C GLU A 519 9.15 -3.54 -21.07
N TYR A 520 10.27 -2.89 -20.75
CA TYR A 520 10.85 -1.91 -21.65
C TYR A 520 11.50 -2.58 -22.87
N ALA A 521 12.26 -3.66 -22.67
CA ALA A 521 12.95 -4.35 -23.75
C ALA A 521 11.98 -4.87 -24.84
N TYR A 522 10.81 -5.35 -24.44
CA TYR A 522 9.83 -5.95 -25.35
C TYR A 522 8.68 -5.03 -25.76
N TYR A 523 8.21 -4.16 -24.87
CA TYR A 523 7.01 -3.34 -25.10
C TYR A 523 7.30 -1.85 -25.07
N LYS A 524 8.56 -1.44 -24.89
CA LYS A 524 8.98 -0.04 -24.71
C LYS A 524 8.16 0.69 -23.63
N MET A 525 7.66 -0.07 -22.66
CA MET A 525 6.88 0.46 -21.55
C MET A 525 7.85 0.91 -20.47
N ASN A 526 7.87 2.22 -20.22
CA ASN A 526 8.79 2.83 -19.26
C ASN A 526 8.46 2.38 -17.85
N LEU A 527 9.50 2.07 -17.07
CA LEU A 527 9.38 1.98 -15.62
C LEU A 527 9.85 3.30 -15.00
N GLU A 528 8.99 3.93 -14.21
CA GLU A 528 9.38 5.12 -13.46
C GLU A 528 10.41 4.72 -12.40
N ALA A 529 11.65 5.18 -12.60
CA ALA A 529 12.74 5.00 -11.67
C ALA A 529 12.80 6.20 -10.73
N VAL A 530 12.61 5.95 -9.43
CA VAL A 530 12.64 6.97 -8.39
C VAL A 530 13.72 6.66 -7.36
N PRO A 531 14.49 7.63 -6.86
CA PRO A 531 15.51 7.33 -5.87
C PRO A 531 14.87 7.02 -4.52
N LEU A 532 15.53 6.22 -3.68
CA LEU A 532 14.99 5.96 -2.34
C LEU A 532 15.08 7.18 -1.43
N VAL A 533 15.95 8.14 -1.76
CA VAL A 533 16.10 9.43 -1.07
C VAL A 533 15.68 10.52 -2.05
N GLU A 534 14.70 11.33 -1.67
CA GLU A 534 14.13 12.39 -2.52
C GLU A 534 15.23 13.38 -2.94
N PRO A 535 15.43 13.63 -4.25
CA PRO A 535 16.40 14.59 -4.72
C PRO A 535 16.11 16.00 -4.21
N LYS A 536 17.16 16.72 -3.81
CA LYS A 536 17.04 18.16 -3.51
C LYS A 536 16.56 18.89 -4.77
N ASP A 537 15.55 19.75 -4.61
CA ASP A 537 14.92 20.55 -5.66
C ASP A 537 14.33 19.76 -6.86
N ASN A 538 14.12 18.44 -6.71
CA ASN A 538 13.55 17.57 -7.76
C ASN A 538 14.29 17.69 -9.11
N GLN A 539 15.61 17.92 -9.06
CA GLN A 539 16.42 18.08 -10.27
C GLN A 539 16.39 16.81 -11.12
N LYS A 540 16.23 17.00 -12.42
CA LYS A 540 16.23 15.94 -13.42
C LYS A 540 17.22 16.26 -14.53
N LEU A 541 17.88 15.22 -15.04
CA LEU A 541 18.74 15.29 -16.22
C LEU A 541 18.20 14.35 -17.29
N LYS A 542 18.43 14.71 -18.56
CA LYS A 542 18.12 13.81 -19.67
C LYS A 542 19.15 12.67 -19.70
N ALA A 543 18.69 11.43 -19.56
CA ALA A 543 19.53 10.26 -19.50
C ALA A 543 18.81 8.98 -19.98
N THR A 544 19.60 7.96 -20.29
CA THR A 544 19.16 6.60 -20.60
C THR A 544 19.44 5.69 -19.41
N LEU A 545 18.42 4.97 -18.94
CA LEU A 545 18.54 4.00 -17.85
C LEU A 545 18.80 2.62 -18.44
N ALA A 546 19.97 2.07 -18.15
CA ALA A 546 20.47 0.82 -18.72
C ALA A 546 20.66 -0.25 -17.64
N GLY A 547 20.35 -1.50 -17.97
CA GLY A 547 20.59 -2.62 -17.08
C GLY A 547 22.01 -3.21 -17.15
N ASN A 548 22.21 -4.34 -16.49
CA ASN A 548 23.48 -5.05 -16.39
C ASN A 548 23.58 -6.37 -17.20
N ILE A 549 22.65 -6.58 -18.13
CA ILE A 549 22.66 -7.66 -19.11
C ILE A 549 23.42 -7.20 -20.36
N ASN A 550 24.27 -8.07 -20.89
CA ASN A 550 25.13 -7.75 -22.04
C ASN A 550 24.38 -7.86 -23.37
N GLU A 551 23.24 -7.19 -23.48
CA GLU A 551 22.37 -7.13 -24.65
C GLU A 551 21.98 -5.68 -24.92
N PRO A 552 21.97 -5.21 -26.18
CA PRO A 552 21.69 -3.82 -26.51
C PRO A 552 20.25 -3.39 -26.15
N VAL A 553 19.35 -4.36 -26.02
CA VAL A 553 17.94 -4.12 -25.65
C VAL A 553 17.73 -3.99 -24.14
N ASP A 554 18.77 -4.22 -23.32
CA ASP A 554 18.69 -4.15 -21.86
C ASP A 554 18.67 -2.71 -21.33
N LEU A 555 17.53 -2.07 -21.54
CA LEU A 555 17.24 -0.70 -21.14
C LEU A 555 15.93 -0.68 -20.36
N PHE A 556 15.73 0.38 -19.58
CA PHE A 556 14.49 0.66 -18.84
C PHE A 556 13.82 1.96 -19.28
N SER A 557 14.60 2.86 -19.90
CA SER A 557 14.13 4.07 -20.57
C SER A 557 15.24 4.67 -21.43
N GLU A 558 14.90 5.23 -22.59
CA GLU A 558 15.84 5.94 -23.46
C GLU A 558 15.57 7.45 -23.44
N ASP A 559 16.61 8.26 -23.22
CA ASP A 559 16.57 9.71 -23.39
C ASP A 559 15.47 10.43 -22.57
N LYS A 560 15.19 9.95 -21.35
CA LYS A 560 14.15 10.49 -20.45
C LYS A 560 14.73 11.46 -19.42
N LEU A 561 13.86 12.33 -18.90
CA LEU A 561 14.18 13.14 -17.72
C LEU A 561 14.16 12.25 -16.47
N LEU A 562 15.34 11.84 -16.03
CA LEU A 562 15.58 11.00 -14.87
C LEU A 562 16.05 11.85 -13.68
N PRO A 563 15.77 11.44 -12.44
CA PRO A 563 16.29 12.11 -11.25
C PRO A 563 17.81 12.18 -11.30
N LEU A 564 18.38 13.30 -10.83
CA LEU A 564 19.82 13.43 -10.63
C LEU A 564 20.27 12.45 -9.54
N VAL A 565 21.12 11.49 -9.90
CA VAL A 565 21.64 10.45 -9.01
C VAL A 565 23.12 10.22 -9.24
N GLU A 566 23.78 9.73 -8.19
CA GLU A 566 25.20 9.37 -8.18
C GLU A 566 25.36 7.84 -8.11
N GLU A 567 26.56 7.35 -8.41
CA GLU A 567 26.91 5.95 -8.19
C GLU A 567 26.72 5.55 -6.72
N GLY A 568 26.22 4.35 -6.50
CA GLY A 568 25.85 3.84 -5.17
C GLY A 568 24.44 4.24 -4.71
N ALA A 569 23.76 5.18 -5.37
CA ALA A 569 22.38 5.52 -5.07
C ALA A 569 21.43 4.33 -5.32
N TYR A 570 20.41 4.18 -4.47
CA TYR A 570 19.36 3.18 -4.67
C TYR A 570 18.17 3.79 -5.40
N LEU A 571 17.63 3.02 -6.36
CA LEU A 571 16.42 3.34 -7.08
C LEU A 571 15.34 2.29 -6.80
N ALA A 572 14.09 2.72 -6.81
CA ALA A 572 12.91 1.87 -6.94
C ALA A 572 12.36 2.02 -8.36
N LEU A 573 12.27 0.92 -9.10
CA LEU A 573 11.50 0.86 -10.33
C LEU A 573 10.04 0.57 -9.95
N LEU A 574 9.20 1.59 -10.10
CA LEU A 574 7.81 1.53 -9.68
C LEU A 574 7.00 0.57 -10.55
N ASN A 575 5.83 0.19 -10.06
CA ASN A 575 4.87 -0.65 -10.78
C ASN A 575 5.43 -2.03 -11.19
N SER A 576 6.37 -2.57 -10.40
CA SER A 576 7.04 -3.86 -10.67
C SER A 576 6.35 -5.04 -9.96
N GLY A 577 5.11 -4.88 -9.52
CA GLY A 577 4.38 -5.92 -8.79
C GLY A 577 3.75 -7.01 -9.66
N GLY A 578 3.50 -6.71 -10.94
CA GLY A 578 2.97 -7.63 -11.94
C GLY A 578 3.97 -7.81 -13.07
N TYR A 579 4.12 -9.03 -13.59
CA TYR A 579 4.98 -9.39 -14.72
C TYR A 579 6.46 -8.97 -14.59
N GLY A 580 6.95 -8.72 -13.37
CA GLY A 580 8.37 -8.65 -13.06
C GLY A 580 8.89 -10.04 -12.70
N ALA A 581 8.84 -10.39 -11.41
CA ALA A 581 9.30 -11.67 -10.89
C ALA A 581 8.71 -12.91 -11.58
N SER A 582 7.47 -12.85 -12.10
CA SER A 582 6.86 -14.01 -12.76
C SER A 582 7.52 -14.35 -14.11
N THR A 583 8.13 -13.36 -14.77
CA THR A 583 8.84 -13.50 -16.06
C THR A 583 10.35 -13.41 -15.90
N SER A 584 10.86 -13.39 -14.66
CA SER A 584 12.29 -13.34 -14.42
C SER A 584 13.01 -14.53 -15.06
N SER A 585 14.19 -14.31 -15.60
CA SER A 585 15.02 -15.35 -16.21
C SER A 585 16.44 -15.34 -15.63
N ASN A 586 17.14 -16.47 -15.80
CA ASN A 586 18.56 -16.58 -15.45
C ASN A 586 19.49 -16.20 -16.62
N HIS A 587 19.07 -15.24 -17.45
CA HIS A 587 19.89 -14.76 -18.56
C HIS A 587 21.19 -14.10 -18.03
N CYS A 588 22.30 -14.30 -18.73
CA CYS A 588 23.66 -14.02 -18.24
C CYS A 588 24.01 -14.62 -16.86
N MET A 589 23.30 -15.67 -16.40
CA MET A 589 23.41 -16.23 -15.06
C MET A 589 23.13 -15.21 -13.93
N ARG A 590 22.24 -14.24 -14.18
CA ARG A 590 21.88 -13.14 -13.26
C ARG A 590 20.43 -13.23 -12.75
N GLY A 591 19.90 -14.44 -12.56
CA GLY A 591 18.50 -14.67 -12.18
C GLY A 591 18.21 -14.79 -10.69
N ASP A 592 19.21 -14.64 -9.82
CA ASP A 592 19.04 -14.78 -8.38
C ASP A 592 18.52 -13.48 -7.75
N PHE A 593 17.37 -13.54 -7.08
CA PHE A 593 16.78 -12.40 -6.39
C PHE A 593 15.95 -12.83 -5.18
N LYS A 594 15.52 -11.84 -4.39
CA LYS A 594 14.58 -12.02 -3.28
C LYS A 594 13.30 -11.25 -3.54
N GLU A 595 12.20 -11.77 -3.01
CA GLU A 595 10.91 -11.11 -2.95
C GLU A 595 10.56 -10.87 -1.48
N TYR A 596 10.31 -9.62 -1.11
CA TYR A 596 9.90 -9.24 0.23
C TYR A 596 8.45 -8.80 0.25
N ILE A 597 7.79 -9.10 1.36
CA ILE A 597 6.38 -8.79 1.60
C ILE A 597 6.29 -7.86 2.79
N ILE A 598 5.59 -6.75 2.61
CA ILE A 598 5.15 -5.88 3.70
C ILE A 598 3.68 -6.20 3.97
N CYS A 599 3.42 -6.64 5.20
CA CYS A 599 2.09 -6.76 5.80
C CYS A 599 1.97 -5.72 6.91
N ASP A 600 0.80 -5.11 7.03
CA ASP A 600 0.45 -4.25 8.18
C ASP A 600 0.21 -5.08 9.44
#